data_AF-A0A1L8RKF8-F1
#
_entry.id   AF-A0A1L8RKF8-F1
#
_cell.length_a   1.000
_cell.length_b   1.000
_cell.length_c   1.000
_cell.angle_alpha   90.00
_cell.angle_beta   90.00
_cell.angle_gamma   90.00
#
_symmetry.space_group_name_H-M   'P 1'
#
loop_
_entity.id
_entity.type
_entity.pdbx_description
1 polymer ?
#
loop_
_entity_poly.entity_id
_entity_poly.type
_entity_poly.pdbx_seq_one_letter_code
_entity_poly.pdbx_strand_id
1 'polypeptide(L)'
;MAKFNALFAFVGIWMLYFFPLYQGALELSEPNRIIKKFQKEGKDYPKVSPWYWLLPPLKIKKEKERGIRILQDSIAKKEIDQLFRYFNKAVAWFYIAVAGVLNGVVATNDLFEAFGQEQFWLRLVIDLLLIMGGFFHIRYRFDHRRKERIMTKIFARHK
;
A
#
# COMPACT_ATOMS: atom_id res chain seq x y z
N MET A 1 28.22 -15.20 -13.13
CA MET A 1 26.84 -15.63 -13.46
C MET A 1 25.96 -15.72 -12.22
N ALA A 2 26.25 -16.57 -11.23
CA ALA A 2 25.39 -16.73 -10.04
C ALA A 2 25.08 -15.42 -9.29
N LYS A 3 26.10 -14.60 -8.95
CA LYS A 3 25.93 -13.30 -8.29
C LYS A 3 25.04 -12.32 -9.06
N PHE A 4 25.19 -12.30 -10.38
CA PHE A 4 24.41 -11.44 -11.27
C PHE A 4 22.94 -11.87 -11.29
N ASN A 5 22.68 -13.18 -11.42
CA ASN A 5 21.33 -13.73 -11.40
C ASN A 5 20.64 -13.46 -10.06
N ALA A 6 21.34 -13.66 -8.95
CA ALA A 6 20.81 -13.38 -7.61
C ALA A 6 20.46 -11.90 -7.43
N LEU A 7 21.29 -10.98 -7.93
CA LEU A 7 21.01 -9.55 -7.90
C LEU A 7 19.75 -9.19 -8.71
N PHE A 8 19.62 -9.72 -9.93
CA PHE A 8 18.44 -9.46 -10.77
C PHE A 8 17.16 -10.07 -10.18
N ALA A 9 17.26 -11.28 -9.61
CA ALA A 9 16.15 -11.90 -8.92
C ALA A 9 15.71 -11.07 -7.70
N PHE A 10 16.66 -10.64 -6.87
CA PHE A 10 16.42 -9.75 -5.74
C PHE A 10 15.70 -8.46 -6.17
N VAL A 11 16.23 -7.74 -7.16
CA VAL A 11 15.62 -6.50 -7.65
C VAL A 11 14.22 -6.75 -8.21
N GLY A 12 14.07 -7.76 -9.08
CA GLY A 12 12.79 -8.07 -9.72
C GLY A 12 11.71 -8.47 -8.72
N ILE A 13 12.05 -9.30 -7.74
CA ILE A 13 11.11 -9.76 -6.73
C ILE A 13 10.70 -8.62 -5.79
N TRP A 14 11.63 -7.79 -5.34
CA TRP A 14 11.26 -6.63 -4.52
C TRP A 14 10.42 -5.61 -5.30
N MET A 15 10.63 -5.46 -6.61
CA MET A 15 9.71 -4.67 -7.45
C MET A 15 8.27 -5.21 -7.45
N LEU A 16 8.07 -6.53 -7.38
CA LEU A 16 6.75 -7.16 -7.21
C LEU A 16 6.10 -6.86 -5.85
N TYR A 17 6.86 -6.35 -4.88
CA TYR A 17 6.29 -5.77 -3.67
C TYR A 17 5.95 -4.28 -3.87
N PHE A 18 6.93 -3.45 -4.24
CA PHE A 18 6.78 -1.99 -4.27
C PHE A 18 5.66 -1.49 -5.19
N PHE A 19 5.58 -2.02 -6.41
CA PHE A 19 4.64 -1.51 -7.42
C PHE A 19 3.21 -2.00 -7.20
N PRO A 20 2.97 -3.31 -6.97
CA PRO A 20 1.62 -3.79 -6.62
C PRO A 20 1.07 -3.18 -5.35
N LEU A 21 1.91 -2.95 -4.33
CA LEU A 21 1.50 -2.25 -3.12
C LEU A 21 1.03 -0.82 -3.42
N TYR A 22 1.78 -0.09 -4.25
CA TYR A 22 1.39 1.24 -4.70
C TYR A 22 0.12 1.22 -5.57
N GLN A 23 -0.02 0.25 -6.47
CA GLN A 23 -1.19 0.11 -7.33
C GLN A 23 -2.45 -0.21 -6.52
N GLY A 24 -2.37 -1.10 -5.53
CA GLY A 24 -3.47 -1.37 -4.61
C GLY A 24 -3.91 -0.13 -3.85
N ALA A 25 -2.95 0.69 -3.40
CA ALA A 25 -3.23 1.97 -2.76
C ALA A 25 -3.89 2.98 -3.73
N LEU A 26 -3.49 3.01 -5.01
CA LEU A 26 -4.11 3.85 -6.04
C LEU A 26 -5.57 3.48 -6.27
N GLU A 27 -5.87 2.20 -6.47
CA GLU A 27 -7.24 1.69 -6.67
C GLU A 27 -8.15 2.04 -5.48
N LEU A 28 -7.63 1.99 -4.24
CA LEU A 28 -8.38 2.42 -3.04
C LEU A 28 -8.54 3.93 -2.92
N SER A 29 -7.68 4.71 -3.56
CA SER A 29 -7.72 6.16 -3.48
C SER A 29 -8.71 6.79 -4.45
N GLU A 30 -9.07 6.11 -5.54
CA GLU A 30 -10.08 6.59 -6.49
C GLU A 30 -11.47 6.74 -5.85
N PRO A 31 -11.98 5.76 -5.06
CA PRO A 31 -13.20 5.90 -4.29
C PRO A 31 -13.23 7.11 -3.35
N ASN A 32 -12.09 7.56 -2.81
CA ASN A 32 -12.07 8.73 -1.92
C ASN A 32 -12.58 10.00 -2.60
N ARG A 33 -12.49 10.12 -3.94
CA ARG A 33 -13.10 11.23 -4.68
C ARG A 33 -14.63 11.12 -4.75
N ILE A 34 -15.16 9.90 -4.72
CA ILE A 34 -16.60 9.62 -4.68
C ILE A 34 -17.10 9.85 -3.25
N ILE A 35 -16.48 9.20 -2.26
CA ILE A 35 -16.85 9.32 -0.84
C ILE A 35 -16.77 10.77 -0.34
N LYS A 36 -15.75 11.55 -0.71
CA LYS A 36 -15.66 12.98 -0.35
C LYS A 36 -16.79 13.84 -0.93
N LYS A 37 -17.40 13.44 -2.06
CA LYS A 37 -18.56 14.17 -2.64
C LYS A 37 -19.85 13.93 -1.87
N PHE A 38 -19.93 12.83 -1.13
CA PHE A 38 -21.15 12.40 -0.44
C PHE A 38 -21.04 12.37 1.09
N GLN A 39 -19.84 12.63 1.64
CA GLN A 39 -19.71 12.99 3.05
C GLN A 39 -20.53 14.26 3.29
N LYS A 40 -21.77 14.08 3.76
CA LYS A 40 -22.56 15.18 4.33
C LYS A 40 -21.75 15.74 5.50
N GLU A 41 -21.43 17.03 5.42
CA GLU A 41 -20.84 17.78 6.53
C GLU A 41 -21.72 17.54 7.78
N GLY A 42 -21.13 17.00 8.86
CA GLY A 42 -21.79 16.91 10.17
C GLY A 42 -21.96 15.53 10.82
N LYS A 43 -21.73 14.39 10.13
CA LYS A 43 -21.74 13.07 10.80
C LYS A 43 -20.34 12.69 11.32
N ASP A 44 -20.18 12.68 12.64
CA ASP A 44 -18.96 12.21 13.30
C ASP A 44 -18.98 10.67 13.45
N TYR A 45 -17.94 10.00 12.92
CA TYR A 45 -17.76 8.56 13.08
C TYR A 45 -16.59 8.33 14.03
N PRO A 46 -16.84 7.86 15.27
CA PRO A 46 -15.79 7.71 16.27
C PRO A 46 -14.68 6.80 15.74
N LYS A 47 -13.44 7.28 15.83
CA LYS A 47 -12.26 6.53 15.39
C LYS A 47 -12.10 5.29 16.27
N VAL A 48 -11.68 4.17 15.69
CA VAL A 48 -11.38 2.96 16.46
C VAL A 48 -10.12 3.20 17.26
N SER A 49 -10.19 2.93 18.56
CA SER A 49 -9.07 3.13 19.48
C SER A 49 -7.82 2.35 19.05
N PRO A 50 -6.62 2.95 19.10
CA PRO A 50 -5.36 2.23 18.86
C PRO A 50 -5.15 1.04 19.80
N TRP A 51 -5.72 1.07 21.01
CA TRP A 51 -5.60 0.00 22.02
C TRP A 51 -6.15 -1.36 21.54
N TYR A 52 -7.04 -1.39 20.55
CA TYR A 52 -7.50 -2.65 19.95
C TYR A 52 -6.39 -3.41 19.22
N TRP A 53 -5.20 -2.83 19.00
CA TRP A 53 -4.03 -3.55 18.49
C TRP A 53 -3.56 -4.70 19.40
N LEU A 54 -3.92 -4.68 20.69
CA LEU A 54 -3.67 -5.82 21.57
C LEU A 54 -4.34 -7.11 21.07
N LEU A 55 -5.45 -6.97 20.33
CA LEU A 55 -6.15 -8.06 19.63
C LEU A 55 -6.39 -7.65 18.17
N PRO A 56 -5.41 -7.85 17.27
CA PRO A 56 -5.49 -7.39 15.87
C PRO A 56 -6.79 -7.78 15.13
N PRO A 57 -7.32 -9.02 15.26
CA PRO A 57 -8.59 -9.39 14.63
C PRO A 57 -9.76 -8.51 15.08
N LEU A 58 -9.78 -8.10 16.35
CA LEU A 58 -10.82 -7.24 16.90
C LEU A 58 -10.74 -5.83 16.32
N LYS A 59 -9.53 -5.27 16.21
CA LYS A 59 -9.32 -3.97 15.58
C LYS A 59 -9.81 -3.97 14.12
N ILE A 60 -9.42 -4.99 13.36
CA ILE A 60 -9.80 -5.15 11.95
C ILE A 60 -11.32 -5.22 11.81
N LYS A 61 -11.99 -6.01 12.68
CA LYS A 61 -13.45 -6.09 12.71
C LYS A 61 -14.09 -4.73 12.98
N LYS A 62 -13.63 -3.99 13.99
CA LYS A 62 -14.20 -2.67 14.34
C LYS A 62 -13.99 -1.62 13.25
N GLU A 63 -12.83 -1.60 12.60
CA GLU A 63 -12.59 -0.69 11.46
C GLU A 63 -13.44 -1.06 10.25
N LYS A 64 -13.66 -2.36 10.00
CA LYS A 64 -14.58 -2.82 8.95
C LYS A 64 -16.02 -2.35 9.23
N GLU A 65 -16.51 -2.53 10.44
CA GLU A 65 -17.85 -2.07 10.85
C GLU A 65 -18.01 -0.55 10.75
N ARG A 66 -16.98 0.21 11.10
CA ARG A 66 -16.95 1.67 10.92
C ARG A 66 -16.96 2.05 9.45
N GLY A 67 -16.17 1.38 8.63
CA GLY A 67 -16.14 1.57 7.18
C GLY A 67 -17.51 1.32 6.54
N ILE A 68 -18.18 0.21 6.89
CA ILE A 68 -19.51 -0.12 6.39
C ILE A 68 -20.52 0.99 6.74
N ARG A 69 -20.51 1.49 7.99
CA ARG A 69 -21.40 2.59 8.42
C ARG A 69 -21.18 3.87 7.61
N ILE A 70 -19.92 4.25 7.38
CA ILE A 70 -19.57 5.41 6.54
C ILE A 70 -20.11 5.23 5.13
N LEU A 71 -19.96 4.04 4.54
CA LEU A 71 -20.41 3.76 3.17
C LEU A 71 -21.94 3.76 3.06
N GLN A 72 -22.65 3.19 4.03
CA GLN A 72 -24.13 3.18 4.06
C GLN A 72 -24.71 4.60 4.04
N ASP A 73 -24.09 5.51 4.78
CA ASP A 73 -24.54 6.89 4.90
C ASP A 73 -24.07 7.81 3.76
N SER A 74 -23.02 7.42 3.03
CA SER A 74 -22.33 8.28 2.06
C SER A 74 -22.38 7.76 0.62
N ILE A 75 -23.05 6.66 0.29
CA ILE A 75 -23.01 6.12 -1.08
C ILE A 75 -24.42 5.84 -1.58
N ALA A 76 -24.74 6.37 -2.76
CA ALA A 76 -25.96 6.02 -3.45
C ALA A 76 -25.88 4.55 -3.91
N LYS A 77 -26.99 3.79 -3.80
CA LYS A 77 -27.04 2.35 -4.15
C LYS A 77 -26.42 2.03 -5.53
N LYS A 78 -26.57 2.94 -6.50
CA LYS A 78 -26.01 2.85 -7.86
C LYS A 78 -24.47 2.86 -7.95
N GLU A 79 -23.77 3.31 -6.91
CA GLU A 79 -22.30 3.44 -6.89
C GLU A 79 -21.61 2.32 -6.11
N ILE A 80 -22.39 1.48 -5.42
CA ILE A 80 -21.88 0.33 -4.65
C ILE A 80 -21.13 -0.64 -5.57
N ASP A 81 -21.65 -0.90 -6.77
CA ASP A 81 -21.02 -1.81 -7.74
C ASP A 81 -19.66 -1.28 -8.20
N GLN A 82 -19.55 0.03 -8.39
CA GLN A 82 -18.29 0.67 -8.78
C GLN A 82 -17.26 0.60 -7.64
N LEU A 83 -17.69 0.89 -6.41
CA LEU A 83 -16.86 0.76 -5.22
C LEU A 83 -16.35 -0.69 -5.05
N PHE A 84 -17.23 -1.67 -5.23
CA PHE A 84 -16.88 -3.08 -5.13
C PHE A 84 -15.82 -3.49 -6.16
N ARG A 85 -15.92 -2.98 -7.39
CA ARG A 85 -14.87 -3.20 -8.42
C ARG A 85 -13.52 -2.63 -7.99
N TYR A 86 -13.47 -1.42 -7.43
CA TYR A 86 -12.22 -0.83 -6.94
C TYR A 86 -11.61 -1.63 -5.80
N PHE A 87 -12.43 -2.07 -4.84
CA PHE A 87 -11.95 -2.93 -3.74
C PHE A 87 -11.39 -4.26 -4.25
N ASN A 88 -12.08 -4.95 -5.15
CA ASN A 88 -11.60 -6.22 -5.69
C ASN A 88 -10.27 -6.06 -6.43
N LYS A 89 -10.12 -5.00 -7.23
CA LYS A 89 -8.83 -4.68 -7.88
C LYS A 89 -7.73 -4.40 -6.86
N ALA A 90 -8.02 -3.55 -5.87
CA ALA A 90 -7.05 -3.23 -4.83
C ALA A 90 -6.59 -4.47 -4.07
N VAL A 91 -7.53 -5.34 -3.69
CA VAL A 91 -7.25 -6.61 -3.00
C VAL A 91 -6.37 -7.52 -3.85
N ALA A 92 -6.64 -7.65 -5.14
CA ALA A 92 -5.79 -8.43 -6.04
C ALA A 92 -4.33 -7.92 -6.05
N TRP A 93 -4.14 -6.61 -6.15
CA TRP A 93 -2.81 -6.01 -6.09
C TRP A 93 -2.12 -6.19 -4.74
N PHE A 94 -2.85 -6.13 -3.62
CA PHE A 94 -2.29 -6.41 -2.30
C PHE A 94 -1.88 -7.87 -2.13
N TYR A 95 -2.63 -8.83 -2.69
CA TYR A 95 -2.18 -10.23 -2.69
C TYR A 95 -0.86 -10.41 -3.45
N ILE A 96 -0.71 -9.76 -4.59
CA ILE A 96 0.56 -9.78 -5.34
C ILE A 96 1.67 -9.14 -4.51
N ALA A 97 1.41 -8.02 -3.84
CA ALA A 97 2.40 -7.37 -2.98
C ALA A 97 2.84 -8.28 -1.81
N VAL A 98 1.90 -8.98 -1.17
CA VAL A 98 2.20 -9.95 -0.11
C VAL A 98 3.05 -11.10 -0.64
N ALA A 99 2.70 -11.64 -1.82
CA ALA A 99 3.53 -12.64 -2.48
C ALA A 99 4.93 -12.10 -2.81
N GLY A 100 5.04 -10.82 -3.19
CA GLY A 100 6.30 -10.12 -3.39
C GLY A 100 7.16 -10.03 -2.14
N VAL A 101 6.57 -9.77 -0.96
CA VAL A 101 7.30 -9.79 0.33
C VAL A 101 7.80 -11.20 0.66
N LEU A 102 6.93 -12.21 0.55
CA LEU A 102 7.28 -13.59 0.87
C LEU A 102 8.44 -14.08 -0.01
N ASN A 103 8.36 -13.84 -1.32
CA ASN A 103 9.45 -14.15 -2.23
C ASN A 103 10.66 -13.23 -2.00
N GLY A 104 10.46 -11.98 -1.59
CA GLY A 104 11.51 -11.01 -1.33
C GLY A 104 12.46 -11.46 -0.24
N VAL A 105 11.93 -12.00 0.86
CA VAL A 105 12.73 -12.59 1.95
C VAL A 105 13.62 -13.73 1.45
N VAL A 106 13.07 -14.60 0.58
CA VAL A 106 13.84 -15.68 -0.05
C VAL A 106 14.92 -15.11 -0.98
N ALA A 107 14.56 -14.12 -1.81
CA ALA A 107 15.50 -13.50 -2.74
C ALA A 107 16.65 -12.76 -2.02
N THR A 108 16.38 -12.16 -0.86
CA THR A 108 17.43 -11.56 -0.02
C THR A 108 18.34 -12.65 0.56
N ASN A 109 17.79 -13.81 0.96
CA ASN A 109 18.59 -14.96 1.40
C ASN A 109 19.52 -15.45 0.28
N ASP A 110 18.98 -15.70 -0.91
CA ASP A 110 19.75 -16.18 -2.06
C ASP A 110 20.84 -15.19 -2.49
N LEU A 111 20.55 -13.88 -2.38
CA LEU A 111 21.54 -12.83 -2.60
C LEU A 111 22.67 -12.93 -1.59
N PHE A 112 22.37 -13.08 -0.30
CA PHE A 112 23.38 -13.19 0.74
C PHE A 112 24.26 -14.43 0.55
N GLU A 113 23.66 -15.58 0.25
CA GLU A 113 24.38 -16.82 -0.06
C GLU A 113 25.31 -16.66 -1.27
N ALA A 114 24.85 -16.02 -2.35
CA ALA A 114 25.68 -15.79 -3.54
C ALA A 114 26.93 -14.91 -3.28
N PHE A 115 26.90 -14.10 -2.22
CA PHE A 115 28.03 -13.27 -1.78
C PHE A 115 28.80 -13.87 -0.59
N GLY A 116 28.45 -15.08 -0.14
CA GLY A 116 29.11 -15.78 0.97
C GLY A 116 28.88 -15.13 2.33
N GLN A 117 27.72 -14.48 2.52
CA GLN A 117 27.35 -13.80 3.76
C GLN A 117 26.26 -14.59 4.50
N GLU A 118 26.51 -15.02 5.74
CA GLU A 118 25.53 -15.78 6.55
C GLU A 118 24.93 -14.95 7.71
N GLN A 119 25.00 -13.63 7.63
CA GLN A 119 24.56 -12.74 8.70
C GLN A 119 23.03 -12.65 8.75
N PHE A 120 22.40 -13.54 9.50
CA PHE A 120 20.94 -13.58 9.71
C PHE A 120 20.35 -12.22 10.11
N TRP A 121 20.95 -11.55 11.10
CA TRP A 121 20.45 -10.27 11.61
C TRP A 121 20.53 -9.15 10.57
N LEU A 122 21.62 -9.10 9.79
CA LEU A 122 21.78 -8.11 8.74
C LEU A 122 20.72 -8.29 7.64
N ARG A 123 20.48 -9.54 7.23
CA ARG A 123 19.41 -9.88 6.28
C ARG A 123 18.04 -9.45 6.79
N LEU A 124 17.70 -9.79 8.04
CA LEU A 124 16.43 -9.42 8.65
C LEU A 124 16.24 -7.90 8.67
N VAL A 125 17.29 -7.15 9.01
CA VAL A 125 17.26 -5.68 8.98
C VAL A 125 17.00 -5.16 7.57
N ILE A 126 17.64 -5.73 6.55
CA ILE A 126 17.43 -5.34 5.15
C ILE A 126 15.98 -5.60 4.71
N ASP A 127 15.43 -6.78 5.01
CA ASP A 127 14.04 -7.12 4.65
C ASP A 127 13.06 -6.15 5.31
N LEU A 128 13.26 -5.83 6.59
CA LEU A 128 12.45 -4.85 7.33
C LEU A 128 12.57 -3.45 6.72
N LEU A 129 13.78 -3.03 6.32
CA LEU A 129 14.01 -1.74 5.67
C LEU A 129 13.34 -1.67 4.29
N LEU A 130 13.34 -2.75 3.51
CA LEU A 130 12.67 -2.80 2.21
C LEU A 130 11.14 -2.76 2.35
N ILE A 131 10.59 -3.50 3.32
CA ILE A 131 9.17 -3.44 3.67
C ILE A 131 8.79 -2.01 4.09
N MET A 132 9.54 -1.40 5.02
CA MET A 132 9.33 -0.01 5.44
C MET A 132 9.46 0.97 4.25
N GLY A 133 10.43 0.73 3.37
CA GLY A 133 10.64 1.49 2.14
C GLY A 133 9.42 1.46 1.24
N GLY A 134 8.73 0.33 1.13
CA GLY A 134 7.47 0.20 0.39
C GLY A 134 6.37 1.11 0.94
N PHE A 135 6.16 1.08 2.26
CA PHE A 135 5.19 1.97 2.91
C PHE A 135 5.56 3.45 2.76
N PHE A 136 6.84 3.80 2.90
CA PHE A 136 7.31 5.17 2.69
C PHE A 136 7.14 5.62 1.24
N HIS A 137 7.40 4.74 0.27
CA HIS A 137 7.20 5.02 -1.16
C HIS A 137 5.74 5.37 -1.46
N ILE A 138 4.77 4.62 -0.91
CA ILE A 138 3.35 4.99 -1.02
C ILE A 138 3.13 6.38 -0.41
N ARG A 139 3.54 6.58 0.85
CA ARG A 139 3.30 7.85 1.57
C ARG A 139 3.85 9.04 0.78
N TYR A 140 5.06 8.93 0.25
CA TYR A 140 5.69 9.96 -0.58
C TYR A 140 4.91 10.23 -1.87
N ARG A 141 4.42 9.18 -2.54
CA ARG A 141 3.67 9.35 -3.80
C ARG A 141 2.27 9.91 -3.63
N PHE A 142 1.65 9.66 -2.48
CA PHE A 142 0.33 10.17 -2.11
C PHE A 142 0.36 11.55 -1.42
N ASP A 143 1.54 12.07 -1.10
CA ASP A 143 1.68 13.40 -0.49
C ASP A 143 1.23 14.52 -1.46
N HIS A 144 0.37 15.41 -0.97
CA HIS A 144 -0.23 16.49 -1.75
C HIS A 144 0.83 17.48 -2.28
N ARG A 145 1.94 17.63 -1.56
CA ARG A 145 3.08 18.48 -1.97
C ARG A 145 3.75 18.02 -3.27
N ARG A 146 3.64 16.73 -3.62
CA ARG A 146 4.15 16.23 -4.90
C ARG A 146 3.26 16.69 -6.06
N LYS A 147 1.93 16.65 -5.87
CA LYS A 147 0.97 17.15 -6.85
C LYS A 147 1.21 18.63 -7.12
N GLU A 148 1.38 19.43 -6.08
CA GLU A 148 1.69 20.86 -6.19
C GLU A 148 3.00 21.10 -6.95
N ARG A 149 4.10 20.42 -6.59
CA ARG A 149 5.38 20.54 -7.31
C ARG A 149 5.30 20.19 -8.79
N ILE A 150 4.56 19.13 -9.14
CA ILE A 150 4.37 18.74 -10.55
C ILE A 150 3.52 19.78 -11.28
N MET A 151 2.42 20.24 -10.67
CA MET A 151 1.56 21.27 -11.24
C MET A 151 2.36 22.57 -11.45
N THR A 152 3.11 23.04 -10.45
CA THR A 152 3.97 24.22 -10.59
C THR A 152 4.97 24.06 -11.74
N LYS A 153 5.61 22.89 -11.91
CA LYS A 153 6.53 22.65 -13.04
C LYS A 153 5.84 22.65 -14.41
N ILE A 154 4.61 22.13 -14.50
CA ILE A 154 3.84 22.12 -15.75
C ILE A 154 3.39 23.54 -16.12
N PHE A 155 2.81 24.28 -15.16
CA PHE A 155 2.27 25.61 -15.40
C PHE A 155 3.32 26.72 -15.44
N ALA A 156 4.50 26.53 -14.81
CA ALA A 156 5.62 27.45 -14.94
C ALA A 156 6.35 27.34 -16.29
N ARG A 157 6.14 26.26 -17.05
CA ARG A 157 6.73 26.07 -18.39
C ARG A 157 5.96 26.80 -19.51
N HIS A 158 4.83 27.43 -19.17
CA HIS A 158 3.96 28.15 -20.10
C HIS A 158 3.96 29.68 -19.90
N LYS A 159 4.95 30.22 -19.18
CA LYS A 159 5.29 31.66 -19.14
C LYS A 159 6.67 31.86 -19.72
#